data_AF-A0AAD4I5C4-F1
#
_entry.id   AF-A0AAD4I5C4-F1
#
_cell.length_a   1.000
_cell.length_b   1.000
_cell.length_c   1.000
_cell.angle_alpha   90.00
_cell.angle_beta   90.00
_cell.angle_gamma   90.00
#
_symmetry.space_group_name_H-M   'P 1'
#
loop_
_entity.id
_entity.type
_entity.pdbx_description
1 polymer ?
#
loop_
_entity_poly.entity_id
_entity_poly.type
_entity_poly.pdbx_seq_one_letter_code
_entity_poly.pdbx_strand_id
1 'polypeptide(L)'
;MVNLRLPTSRNGKDLDSPDHMAHMAYPVSGTFESQGPCPASHPVRMPQLMYDVIYETAPFNDPSLWPEDGIQPLVYSFDDHTGYDEEWYVGCSPMETQSMEMMNNCSVPRKVIEDIGDQDWIPALPGHSNATWTVASTGKAFRA
;
A
#
# COMPACT_ATOMS: atom_id res chain seq x y z
N MET A 1 14.22 1.76 -1.05
CA MET A 1 13.28 0.73 -0.56
C MET A 1 11.96 1.44 -0.28
N VAL A 2 10.80 0.87 -0.62
CA VAL A 2 9.50 1.52 -0.38
C VAL A 2 8.60 0.58 0.39
N ASN A 3 8.05 1.03 1.51
CA ASN A 3 7.34 0.17 2.44
C ASN A 3 5.90 0.63 2.70
N LEU A 4 4.92 -0.22 2.37
CA LEU A 4 3.50 0.02 2.58
C LEU A 4 2.96 -0.90 3.68
N ARG A 5 2.73 -0.33 4.86
CA ARG A 5 2.08 -1.00 6.01
C ARG A 5 0.55 -0.84 5.93
N LEU A 6 -0.17 -1.96 5.94
CA LEU A 6 -1.63 -1.96 5.93
C LEU A 6 -2.22 -1.84 7.35
N PRO A 7 -3.52 -1.50 7.50
CA PRO A 7 -4.14 -1.30 8.80
C PRO A 7 -4.21 -2.61 9.62
N THR A 8 -4.16 -2.51 10.96
CA THR A 8 -3.97 -3.66 11.86
C THR A 8 -5.08 -3.84 12.90
N SER A 9 -6.20 -3.14 12.73
CA SER A 9 -7.37 -3.20 13.61
C SER A 9 -8.62 -3.47 12.76
N ARG A 10 -9.46 -4.43 13.14
CA ARG A 10 -10.69 -4.82 12.41
C ARG A 10 -11.95 -4.50 13.21
N ASN A 11 -13.04 -4.14 12.52
CA ASN A 11 -14.31 -3.70 13.10
C ASN A 11 -15.05 -4.76 13.97
N GLY A 12 -14.61 -6.02 13.89
CA GLY A 12 -15.13 -7.14 14.69
C GLY A 12 -16.51 -7.66 14.28
N LYS A 13 -17.13 -7.08 13.25
CA LYS A 13 -18.41 -7.50 12.67
C LYS A 13 -18.22 -8.15 11.31
N ASP A 14 -17.70 -7.38 10.37
CA ASP A 14 -17.67 -7.70 8.95
C ASP A 14 -16.32 -8.32 8.62
N LEU A 15 -16.28 -9.42 7.86
CA LEU A 15 -15.03 -10.01 7.40
C LEU A 15 -14.42 -9.19 6.25
N ASP A 16 -15.31 -8.61 5.47
CA ASP A 16 -15.12 -7.79 4.30
C ASP A 16 -16.30 -6.80 4.29
N SER A 17 -16.07 -5.54 3.91
CA SER A 17 -17.08 -4.48 3.90
C SER A 17 -17.52 -4.17 2.46
N PRO A 18 -18.72 -3.60 2.21
CA PRO A 18 -19.18 -3.30 0.85
C PRO A 18 -18.32 -2.29 0.06
N ASP A 19 -17.42 -1.60 0.76
CA ASP A 19 -16.42 -0.66 0.22
C ASP A 19 -14.99 -1.22 0.29
N HIS A 20 -14.81 -2.47 0.75
CA HIS A 20 -13.54 -3.17 0.92
C HIS A 20 -12.52 -2.50 1.87
N MET A 21 -12.92 -1.44 2.58
CA MET A 21 -12.02 -0.61 3.39
C MET A 21 -12.52 -0.38 4.82
N ALA A 22 -13.80 -0.03 5.04
CA ALA A 22 -14.33 0.36 6.36
C ALA A 22 -14.47 -0.78 7.39
N HIS A 23 -14.04 -2.00 7.06
CA HIS A 23 -13.84 -3.07 8.06
C HIS A 23 -12.48 -3.01 8.76
N MET A 24 -11.54 -2.17 8.28
CA MET A 24 -10.15 -2.07 8.77
C MET A 24 -9.74 -0.62 9.15
N ALA A 25 -8.93 -0.48 10.20
CA ALA A 25 -8.41 0.80 10.68
C ALA A 25 -7.00 0.70 11.27
N TYR A 26 -6.27 1.81 11.25
CA TYR A 26 -4.97 1.95 11.91
C TYR A 26 -5.13 2.08 13.44
N PRO A 27 -4.08 1.78 14.24
CA PRO A 27 -4.06 2.10 15.67
C PRO A 27 -4.28 3.60 15.94
N VAL A 28 -4.82 3.96 17.11
CA VAL A 28 -5.01 5.38 17.48
C VAL A 28 -3.69 6.08 17.84
N SER A 29 -2.65 5.32 18.14
CA SER A 29 -1.29 5.81 18.38
C SER A 29 -0.28 4.66 18.21
N GLY A 30 0.96 5.02 17.87
CA GLY A 30 2.03 4.05 17.61
C GLY A 30 1.79 3.21 16.34
N THR A 31 2.46 2.06 16.26
CA THR A 31 2.44 1.16 15.11
C THR A 31 2.13 -0.28 15.53
N PHE A 32 2.20 -1.26 14.62
CA PHE A 32 2.08 -2.67 14.99
C PHE A 32 3.26 -3.13 15.87
N GLU A 33 4.46 -2.69 15.49
CA GLU A 33 5.73 -2.97 16.15
C GLU A 33 5.75 -2.45 17.59
N SER A 34 5.14 -1.28 17.85
CA SER A 34 4.95 -0.75 19.21
C SER A 34 3.69 -1.28 19.92
N GLN A 35 3.01 -2.28 19.35
CA GLN A 35 1.71 -2.82 19.78
C GLN A 35 0.63 -1.75 20.03
N GLY A 36 0.62 -0.69 19.21
CA GLY A 36 -0.30 0.45 19.31
C GLY A 36 -1.76 0.04 19.49
N PRO A 37 -2.54 0.74 20.34
CA PRO A 37 -3.91 0.35 20.68
C PRO A 37 -4.87 0.56 19.51
N CYS A 38 -5.74 -0.42 19.29
CA CYS A 38 -6.79 -0.38 18.28
C CYS A 38 -7.91 0.61 18.69
N PRO A 39 -8.54 1.35 17.75
CA PRO A 39 -9.65 2.24 18.07
C PRO A 39 -10.89 1.47 18.54
N ALA A 40 -11.76 2.12 19.32
CA ALA A 40 -12.99 1.51 19.83
C ALA A 40 -13.99 1.07 18.74
N SER A 41 -13.90 1.63 17.54
CA SER A 41 -14.64 1.18 16.35
C SER A 41 -14.08 -0.11 15.74
N HIS A 42 -12.81 -0.44 15.99
CA HIS A 42 -12.10 -1.60 15.45
C HIS A 42 -11.35 -2.39 16.53
N PRO A 43 -12.05 -2.99 17.50
CA PRO A 43 -11.42 -3.56 18.70
C PRO A 43 -10.61 -4.86 18.46
N VAL A 44 -10.66 -5.45 17.27
CA VAL A 44 -9.99 -6.73 16.98
C VAL A 44 -8.62 -6.48 16.35
N ARG A 45 -7.52 -6.80 17.06
CA ARG A 45 -6.17 -6.71 16.47
C ARG A 45 -5.98 -7.79 15.40
N MET A 46 -5.46 -7.39 14.25
CA MET A 46 -5.07 -8.26 13.13
C MET A 46 -3.53 -8.34 13.01
N PRO A 47 -2.99 -9.38 12.35
CA PRO A 47 -1.60 -9.37 11.90
C PRO A 47 -1.32 -8.20 10.95
N GLN A 48 -0.12 -7.65 10.98
CA GLN A 48 0.31 -6.66 9.99
C GLN A 48 0.64 -7.33 8.66
N LEU A 49 -0.06 -6.92 7.60
CA LEU A 49 0.40 -7.13 6.23
C LEU A 49 1.19 -5.89 5.80
N MET A 50 2.33 -6.13 5.14
CA MET A 50 3.32 -5.12 4.81
C MET A 50 3.93 -5.51 3.46
N TYR A 51 3.79 -4.63 2.46
CA TYR A 51 4.48 -4.79 1.19
C TYR A 51 5.79 -4.01 1.23
N ASP A 52 6.89 -4.74 1.06
CA ASP A 52 8.23 -4.15 0.96
C ASP A 52 8.71 -4.26 -0.49
N VAL A 53 8.93 -3.12 -1.12
CA VAL A 53 9.34 -3.03 -2.52
C VAL A 53 10.81 -2.63 -2.58
N ILE A 54 11.64 -3.63 -2.88
CA ILE A 54 13.07 -3.50 -3.10
C ILE A 54 13.31 -3.39 -4.60
N TYR A 55 13.86 -2.26 -5.04
CA TYR A 55 14.27 -2.04 -6.43
C TYR A 55 15.74 -2.43 -6.57
N GLU A 56 16.06 -3.33 -7.51
CA GLU A 56 17.45 -3.67 -7.83
C GLU A 56 18.08 -2.56 -8.67
N THR A 57 18.85 -1.67 -8.04
CA THR A 57 19.54 -0.56 -8.73
C THR A 57 20.93 -0.93 -9.25
N ALA A 58 21.48 -2.09 -8.88
CA ALA A 58 22.83 -2.51 -9.26
C ALA A 58 23.09 -2.56 -10.79
N PRO A 59 22.15 -3.01 -11.66
CA PRO A 59 22.32 -2.96 -13.12
C PRO A 59 22.41 -1.54 -13.70
N PHE A 60 21.98 -0.52 -12.95
CA PHE A 60 21.98 0.90 -13.36
C PHE A 60 23.20 1.67 -12.82
N ASN A 61 24.13 0.98 -12.15
CA ASN A 61 25.36 1.56 -11.62
C ASN A 61 26.53 1.54 -12.63
N ASP A 62 26.22 1.47 -13.93
CA ASP A 62 27.18 1.66 -15.02
C ASP A 62 27.19 3.14 -15.44
N PRO A 63 28.32 3.87 -15.32
CA PRO A 63 28.41 5.28 -15.71
C PRO A 63 28.09 5.57 -17.18
N SER A 64 28.11 4.58 -18.07
CA SER A 64 27.68 4.74 -19.47
C SER A 64 26.16 4.84 -19.65
N LEU A 65 25.38 4.57 -18.59
CA LEU A 65 23.93 4.76 -18.54
C LEU A 65 23.53 6.09 -17.87
N TRP A 66 24.51 6.89 -17.42
CA TRP A 66 24.27 8.15 -16.72
C TRP A 66 24.30 9.34 -17.71
N PRO A 67 23.75 10.52 -17.35
CA PRO A 67 23.87 11.74 -18.16
C PRO A 67 25.33 12.15 -18.40
N GLU A 68 25.57 12.95 -19.45
CA GLU A 68 26.94 13.41 -19.82
C GLU A 68 27.66 14.15 -18.68
N ASP A 69 26.92 14.74 -17.73
CA ASP A 69 27.46 15.38 -16.51
C ASP A 69 28.06 14.39 -15.49
N GLY A 70 27.87 13.08 -15.67
CA GLY A 70 28.39 12.03 -14.79
C GLY A 70 27.70 11.92 -13.42
N ILE A 71 26.52 12.53 -13.27
CA ILE A 71 25.73 12.55 -12.02
C ILE A 71 24.83 11.31 -11.96
N GLN A 72 24.66 10.72 -10.77
CA GLN A 72 23.74 9.61 -10.54
C GLN A 72 22.29 10.04 -10.87
N PRO A 73 21.59 9.38 -11.83
CA PRO A 73 20.26 9.81 -12.28
C PRO A 73 19.09 9.26 -11.46
N LEU A 74 19.36 8.50 -10.39
CA LEU A 74 18.34 7.82 -9.59
C LEU A 74 17.90 8.68 -8.41
N VAL A 75 16.70 9.27 -8.52
CA VAL A 75 16.00 9.95 -7.41
C VAL A 75 14.89 9.06 -6.85
N TYR A 76 14.51 9.27 -5.58
CA TYR A 76 13.28 8.69 -5.04
C TYR A 76 12.05 9.45 -5.56
N SER A 77 10.86 8.83 -5.45
CA SER A 77 9.59 9.26 -6.06
C SER A 77 9.06 10.66 -5.66
N PHE A 78 9.78 11.39 -4.81
CA PHE A 78 9.48 12.75 -4.37
C PHE A 78 10.47 13.80 -4.93
N ASP A 79 11.25 13.43 -5.95
CA ASP A 79 12.34 14.26 -6.53
C ASP A 79 13.48 14.55 -5.53
N ASP A 80 13.68 13.62 -4.58
CA ASP A 80 14.77 13.69 -3.61
C ASP A 80 16.09 13.16 -4.20
N HIS A 81 17.10 14.03 -4.14
CA HIS A 81 18.49 13.79 -4.56
C HIS A 81 19.44 13.42 -3.40
N THR A 82 19.07 13.59 -2.13
CA THR A 82 19.94 13.25 -1.00
C THR A 82 19.77 11.81 -0.52
N GLY A 83 18.64 11.17 -0.86
CA GLY A 83 18.35 9.78 -0.53
C GLY A 83 17.77 9.58 0.88
N TYR A 84 17.26 10.64 1.50
CA TYR A 84 16.71 10.66 2.85
C TYR A 84 15.22 11.03 2.80
N ASP A 85 14.35 10.03 2.89
CA ASP A 85 12.90 10.19 3.08
C ASP A 85 12.50 10.75 4.46
N GLU A 86 13.48 11.20 5.26
CA GLU A 86 13.34 11.72 6.62
C GLU A 86 13.91 13.15 6.87
N GLU A 87 14.70 13.74 5.97
CA GLU A 87 15.45 15.00 6.24
C GLU A 87 14.55 16.28 6.26
N TRP A 88 13.30 16.21 5.78
CA TRP A 88 12.38 17.36 5.78
C TRP A 88 11.98 17.84 7.19
N TYR A 89 12.18 17.01 8.22
CA TYR A 89 11.62 17.17 9.58
C TYR A 89 12.03 18.46 10.33
N VAL A 90 13.07 19.19 9.89
CA VAL A 90 13.73 20.24 10.70
C VAL A 90 13.64 21.67 10.11
N GLY A 91 13.47 21.82 8.79
CA GLY A 91 13.62 23.12 8.10
C GLY A 91 12.41 23.61 7.30
N CYS A 92 11.32 22.86 7.31
CA CYS A 92 10.35 22.83 6.21
C CYS A 92 8.93 22.84 6.83
N SER A 93 8.01 23.69 6.35
CA SER A 93 6.62 23.66 6.80
C SER A 93 5.98 22.30 6.45
N PRO A 94 5.33 21.60 7.39
CA PRO A 94 4.66 20.35 7.06
C PRO A 94 3.58 20.62 6.01
N MET A 95 3.55 19.79 4.95
CA MET A 95 2.45 19.80 3.99
C MET A 95 1.14 19.55 4.75
N GLU A 96 0.07 20.27 4.42
CA GLU A 96 -1.17 20.23 5.21
C GLU A 96 -1.73 18.80 5.31
N THR A 97 -1.62 18.21 6.50
CA THR A 97 -2.06 16.83 6.76
C THR A 97 -3.57 16.80 6.91
N GLN A 98 -4.26 16.62 5.78
CA GLN A 98 -5.70 16.35 5.76
C GLN A 98 -6.02 15.05 6.54
N SER A 99 -7.22 14.97 7.14
CA SER A 99 -7.67 13.75 7.80
C SER A 99 -7.79 12.59 6.81
N MET A 100 -7.71 11.35 7.29
CA MET A 100 -7.91 10.16 6.44
C MET A 100 -9.29 10.16 5.77
N GLU A 101 -10.30 10.76 6.42
CA GLU A 101 -11.65 10.96 5.85
C GLU A 101 -11.63 11.94 4.66
N MET A 102 -10.92 13.08 4.78
CA MET A 102 -10.78 14.03 3.68
C MET A 102 -9.91 13.46 2.54
N MET A 103 -8.88 12.69 2.86
CA MET A 103 -8.06 11.98 1.88
C MET A 103 -8.88 10.95 1.08
N ASN A 104 -9.70 10.14 1.75
CA ASN A 104 -10.52 9.10 1.11
C ASN A 104 -11.66 9.67 0.25
N ASN A 105 -12.03 10.94 0.44
CA ASN A 105 -12.98 11.63 -0.44
C ASN A 105 -12.40 11.95 -1.83
N CYS A 106 -11.08 11.96 -1.98
CA CYS A 106 -10.38 12.23 -3.25
C CYS A 106 -10.23 10.97 -4.11
N SER A 107 -11.33 10.50 -4.70
CA SER A 107 -11.31 9.36 -5.63
C SER A 107 -10.85 9.76 -7.04
N VAL A 108 -9.77 9.13 -7.51
CA VAL A 108 -9.28 9.23 -8.90
C VAL A 108 -9.91 8.10 -9.73
N PRO A 109 -10.46 8.35 -10.94
CA PRO A 109 -11.01 7.28 -11.76
C PRO A 109 -9.95 6.25 -12.15
N ARG A 110 -10.35 4.96 -12.16
CA ARG A 110 -9.47 3.84 -12.53
C ARG A 110 -8.83 4.06 -13.91
N LYS A 111 -7.49 4.19 -13.93
CA LYS A 111 -6.70 4.35 -15.16
C LYS A 111 -6.62 3.07 -16.00
N VAL A 112 -6.83 1.91 -15.37
CA VAL A 112 -6.91 0.58 -15.99
C VAL A 112 -8.24 -0.03 -15.57
N ILE A 113 -9.01 -0.52 -16.54
CA ILE A 113 -10.34 -1.14 -16.33
C ILE A 113 -10.16 -2.65 -16.37
N GLU A 114 -9.64 -3.20 -15.27
CA GLU A 114 -9.53 -4.63 -15.02
C GLU A 114 -10.57 -5.08 -13.99
N ASP A 115 -10.99 -6.35 -14.11
CA ASP A 115 -11.86 -6.98 -13.12
C ASP A 115 -11.05 -7.36 -11.87
N ILE A 116 -11.27 -6.61 -10.80
CA ILE A 116 -10.66 -6.80 -9.48
C ILE A 116 -11.63 -7.47 -8.49
N GLY A 117 -12.83 -7.88 -8.93
CA GLY A 117 -13.82 -8.53 -8.08
C GLY A 117 -14.74 -7.59 -7.30
N ASP A 118 -14.91 -6.34 -7.75
CA ASP A 118 -15.83 -5.37 -7.14
C ASP A 118 -17.28 -5.87 -7.05
N GLN A 119 -17.68 -6.77 -7.97
CA GLN A 119 -19.08 -7.17 -8.19
C GLN A 119 -19.35 -8.64 -7.87
N ASP A 120 -18.43 -9.55 -8.20
CA ASP A 120 -18.43 -10.96 -7.76
C ASP A 120 -16.99 -11.48 -7.70
N TRP A 121 -16.81 -12.74 -7.34
CA TRP A 121 -15.52 -13.32 -7.00
C TRP A 121 -14.73 -13.74 -8.25
N ILE A 122 -13.49 -13.25 -8.35
CA ILE A 122 -12.60 -13.54 -9.49
C ILE A 122 -11.86 -14.88 -9.31
N PRO A 123 -11.63 -15.64 -10.39
CA PRO A 123 -10.98 -16.96 -10.31
C PRO A 123 -9.47 -16.89 -10.07
N ALA A 124 -8.83 -15.75 -10.41
CA ALA A 124 -7.42 -15.46 -10.16
C ALA A 124 -7.23 -13.93 -10.09
N LEU A 125 -6.17 -13.49 -9.42
CA LEU A 125 -5.80 -12.07 -9.36
C LEU A 125 -5.25 -11.59 -10.74
N PRO A 126 -5.51 -10.34 -11.14
CA PRO A 126 -4.89 -9.74 -12.33
C PRO A 126 -3.36 -9.86 -12.31
N GLY A 127 -2.77 -10.14 -13.47
CA GLY A 127 -1.34 -10.40 -13.63
C GLY A 127 -0.86 -11.82 -13.24
N HIS A 128 -1.69 -12.67 -12.61
CA HIS A 128 -1.25 -13.99 -12.15
C HIS A 128 -1.41 -15.09 -13.21
N SER A 129 -0.39 -15.29 -14.05
CA SER A 129 -0.44 -16.17 -15.24
C SER A 129 -0.58 -17.68 -14.98
N ASN A 130 -0.29 -18.17 -13.77
CA ASN A 130 -0.17 -19.61 -13.46
C ASN A 130 -1.22 -20.16 -12.46
N ALA A 131 -2.32 -19.44 -12.21
CA ALA A 131 -3.34 -19.83 -11.23
C ALA A 131 -4.70 -20.18 -11.86
N THR A 132 -4.72 -21.00 -12.92
CA THR A 132 -5.96 -21.63 -13.40
C THR A 132 -6.43 -22.72 -12.43
N TRP A 133 -7.03 -22.33 -11.32
CA TRP A 133 -7.68 -23.25 -10.40
C TRP A 133 -8.84 -23.95 -11.13
N THR A 134 -8.65 -25.22 -11.47
CA THR A 134 -9.72 -26.05 -12.03
C THR A 134 -10.88 -26.09 -11.04
N VAL A 135 -12.08 -25.71 -11.48
CA VAL A 135 -13.27 -25.50 -10.63
C VAL A 135 -13.79 -26.83 -10.09
N ALA A 136 -13.15 -27.32 -9.03
CA ALA A 136 -13.42 -28.57 -8.34
C ALA A 136 -13.57 -28.39 -6.82
N SER A 137 -13.09 -27.29 -6.26
CA SER A 137 -13.47 -26.81 -4.94
C SER A 137 -14.54 -25.72 -5.08
N THR A 138 -15.63 -25.83 -4.32
CA THR A 138 -16.69 -24.81 -4.24
C THR A 138 -16.27 -23.64 -3.34
N GLY A 139 -15.02 -23.21 -3.45
CA GLY A 139 -14.40 -22.15 -2.67
C GLY A 139 -14.32 -20.86 -3.49
N LYS A 140 -15.13 -19.88 -3.11
CA LYS A 140 -14.96 -18.49 -3.56
C LYS A 140 -13.55 -18.02 -3.15
N ALA A 141 -12.69 -17.74 -4.13
CA ALA A 141 -11.23 -17.71 -3.94
C ALA A 141 -10.68 -16.31 -3.66
N PHE A 142 -10.96 -15.33 -4.54
CA PHE A 142 -10.49 -13.96 -4.40
C PHE A 142 -11.63 -12.96 -4.62
N ARG A 143 -11.64 -11.95 -3.74
CA ARG A 143 -12.38 -10.69 -3.84
C ARG A 143 -11.41 -9.61 -3.36
N ALA A 144 -11.47 -8.41 -3.95
CA ALA A 144 -10.85 -7.23 -3.34
C ALA A 144 -11.47 -6.94 -1.97
#